data_AF-A0A1M7QIN3-F1
#
_entry.id   AF-A0A1M7QIN3-F1
#
_cell.length_a   1.000
_cell.length_b   1.000
_cell.length_c   1.000
_cell.angle_alpha   90.00
_cell.angle_beta   90.00
_cell.angle_gamma   90.00
#
_symmetry.space_group_name_H-M   'P 1'
#
loop_
_entity.id
_entity.type
_entity.pdbx_description
1 polymer ?
#
loop_
_entity_poly.entity_id
_entity_poly.type
_entity_poly.pdbx_seq_one_letter_code
_entity_poly.pdbx_strand_id
1 'polypeptide(L)'
;MSFKNVARALVATAALAAAGAATAATFTFQFTGTVTYGAGVSVPVGTPITGSYSYDAKTEPAIHFKGSSSYQIPAPHIISATVAGHTITTERLTVTVVNNFKGNIEDSLTVMGESMVLDGTTFPEGVFGFVLSSAPLHRDVLKGTKLPRKVDVPAFDAYEALSYGVLQINGGQEGTLLQFKVDSITAVKEVP
;
A
#
# COMPACT_ATOMS: atom_id res chain seq x y z
N MET A 1 -36.71 -9.97 -42.86
CA MET A 1 -35.42 -9.55 -42.25
C MET A 1 -34.30 -10.10 -43.12
N SER A 2 -33.40 -9.26 -43.64
CA SER A 2 -32.35 -9.72 -44.59
C SER A 2 -31.25 -10.50 -43.86
N PHE A 3 -30.76 -11.60 -44.45
CA PHE A 3 -29.70 -12.46 -43.92
C PHE A 3 -28.41 -11.67 -43.57
N LYS A 4 -28.15 -10.55 -44.26
CA LYS A 4 -27.04 -9.63 -43.98
C LYS A 4 -27.17 -8.92 -42.62
N ASN A 5 -28.39 -8.71 -42.13
CA ASN A 5 -28.64 -8.04 -40.84
C ASN A 5 -28.49 -9.02 -39.66
N VAL A 6 -28.72 -10.32 -39.88
CA VAL A 6 -28.52 -11.37 -38.87
C VAL A 6 -27.03 -11.68 -38.67
N ALA A 7 -26.25 -11.72 -39.75
CA ALA A 7 -24.80 -11.95 -39.67
C ALA A 7 -24.03 -10.82 -38.96
N ARG A 8 -24.46 -9.55 -39.11
CA ARG A 8 -23.86 -8.41 -38.42
C ARG A 8 -24.17 -8.39 -36.92
N ALA A 9 -25.35 -8.85 -36.51
CA ALA A 9 -25.72 -8.93 -35.10
C ALA A 9 -24.88 -9.98 -34.36
N LEU A 10 -24.63 -11.14 -34.97
CA LEU A 10 -23.84 -12.23 -34.38
C LEU A 10 -22.36 -11.88 -34.14
N VAL A 11 -21.74 -11.08 -35.01
CA VAL A 11 -20.34 -10.64 -34.84
C VAL A 11 -20.19 -9.63 -33.70
N ALA A 12 -21.19 -8.77 -33.49
CA ALA A 12 -21.18 -7.79 -32.39
C ALA A 12 -21.35 -8.46 -31.01
N THR A 13 -22.14 -9.54 -30.92
CA THR A 13 -22.31 -10.29 -29.66
C THR A 13 -21.08 -11.12 -29.31
N ALA A 14 -20.38 -11.68 -30.30
CA ALA A 14 -19.13 -12.41 -30.09
C ALA A 14 -17.97 -11.48 -29.66
N ALA A 15 -17.93 -10.24 -30.15
CA ALA A 15 -16.95 -9.24 -29.72
C ALA A 15 -17.18 -8.77 -28.27
N LEU A 16 -18.43 -8.68 -27.82
CA LEU A 16 -18.75 -8.35 -26.41
C LEU A 16 -18.45 -9.50 -25.45
N ALA A 17 -18.59 -10.76 -25.88
CA ALA A 17 -18.26 -11.93 -25.06
C ALA A 17 -16.76 -12.20 -24.95
N ALA A 18 -15.95 -11.70 -25.90
CA ALA A 18 -14.49 -11.80 -25.90
C ALA A 18 -13.80 -10.66 -25.14
N ALA A 19 -14.54 -9.64 -24.68
CA ALA A 19 -14.09 -8.71 -23.65
C ALA A 19 -14.18 -9.37 -22.26
N GLY A 20 -13.63 -10.59 -22.16
CA GLY A 20 -13.37 -11.20 -20.86
C GLY A 20 -12.49 -10.23 -20.10
N ALA A 21 -13.04 -9.68 -19.02
CA ALA A 21 -12.34 -8.79 -18.12
C ALA A 21 -10.97 -9.42 -17.83
N ALA A 22 -9.90 -8.78 -18.31
CA ALA A 22 -8.58 -9.08 -17.82
C ALA A 22 -8.61 -8.63 -16.37
N THR A 23 -9.06 -9.51 -15.46
CA THR A 23 -9.05 -9.27 -14.02
C THR A 23 -7.61 -8.94 -13.69
N ALA A 24 -7.38 -7.66 -13.44
CA ALA A 24 -6.06 -7.21 -13.15
C ALA A 24 -5.68 -7.86 -11.83
N ALA A 25 -4.54 -8.56 -11.81
CA ALA A 25 -4.14 -9.35 -10.66
C ALA A 25 -4.01 -8.39 -9.48
N THR A 26 -4.95 -8.48 -8.55
CA THR A 26 -4.91 -7.66 -7.35
C THR A 26 -3.94 -8.34 -6.40
N PHE A 27 -3.24 -7.55 -5.61
CA PHE A 27 -2.39 -8.07 -4.54
C PHE A 27 -2.88 -7.48 -3.26
N THR A 28 -3.43 -8.33 -2.40
CA THR A 28 -3.80 -7.96 -1.03
C THR A 28 -2.67 -8.36 -0.09
N PHE A 29 -2.29 -7.45 0.79
CA PHE A 29 -1.31 -7.68 1.84
C PHE A 29 -1.98 -7.49 3.19
N GLN A 30 -1.66 -8.38 4.13
CA GLN A 30 -1.91 -8.19 5.55
C GLN A 30 -0.60 -7.80 6.22
N PHE A 31 -0.66 -6.85 7.14
CA PHE A 31 0.47 -6.48 7.96
C PHE A 31 0.14 -6.56 9.45
N THR A 32 1.18 -6.82 10.23
CA THR A 32 1.14 -6.72 11.69
C THR A 32 2.21 -5.76 12.14
N GLY A 33 1.99 -5.13 13.29
CA GLY A 33 2.97 -4.27 13.91
C GLY A 33 2.75 -4.17 15.41
N THR A 34 3.68 -3.46 16.05
CA THR A 34 3.68 -3.21 17.48
C THR A 34 3.78 -1.71 17.73
N VAL A 35 2.83 -1.16 18.50
CA VAL A 35 2.79 0.28 18.82
C VAL A 35 4.05 0.68 19.60
N THR A 36 4.71 1.74 19.13
CA THR A 36 5.90 2.35 19.76
C THR A 36 5.59 3.71 20.38
N TYR A 37 4.50 4.35 19.94
CA TYR A 37 3.93 5.57 20.51
C TYR A 37 2.43 5.58 20.28
N GLY A 38 1.61 5.96 21.26
CA GLY A 38 0.14 5.93 21.10
C GLY A 38 -0.62 6.95 21.96
N ALA A 39 0.06 7.98 22.45
CA ALA A 39 -0.53 8.93 23.40
C ALA A 39 -1.72 9.72 22.82
N GLY A 40 -1.73 10.01 21.52
CA GLY A 40 -2.81 10.78 20.90
C GLY A 40 -4.14 10.04 20.77
N VAL A 41 -4.13 8.71 20.92
CA VAL A 41 -5.33 7.85 20.89
C VAL A 41 -5.44 6.97 22.14
N SER A 42 -4.65 7.25 23.18
CA SER A 42 -4.61 6.46 24.43
C SER A 42 -4.34 4.96 24.23
N VAL A 43 -3.54 4.62 23.21
CA VAL A 43 -3.14 3.24 22.93
C VAL A 43 -1.81 2.94 23.61
N PRO A 44 -1.71 1.89 24.47
CA PRO A 44 -0.46 1.54 25.13
C PRO A 44 0.65 1.11 24.15
N VAL A 45 1.90 1.46 24.47
CA VAL A 45 3.08 0.89 23.80
C VAL A 45 3.09 -0.63 23.96
N GLY A 46 3.48 -1.35 22.91
CA GLY A 46 3.44 -2.81 22.86
C GLY A 46 2.11 -3.38 22.40
N THR A 47 1.08 -2.55 22.21
CA THR A 47 -0.21 -3.00 21.65
C THR A 47 -0.02 -3.48 20.21
N PRO A 48 -0.55 -4.66 19.83
CA PRO A 48 -0.51 -5.11 18.45
C PRO A 48 -1.46 -4.27 17.58
N ILE A 49 -0.98 -3.92 16.39
CA ILE A 49 -1.78 -3.36 15.29
C ILE A 49 -1.81 -4.36 14.14
N THR A 50 -2.98 -4.54 13.54
CA THR A 50 -3.16 -5.40 12.37
C THR A 50 -3.85 -4.61 11.29
N GLY A 51 -3.45 -4.78 10.04
CA GLY A 51 -4.09 -4.09 8.93
C GLY A 51 -3.90 -4.76 7.59
N SER A 52 -4.42 -4.12 6.57
CA SER A 52 -4.34 -4.58 5.20
C SER A 52 -4.24 -3.42 4.21
N TYR A 53 -3.65 -3.68 3.07
CA TYR A 53 -3.73 -2.82 1.90
C TYR A 53 -3.77 -3.68 0.64
N SER A 54 -4.23 -3.11 -0.47
CA SER A 54 -4.22 -3.81 -1.75
C SER A 54 -3.85 -2.89 -2.90
N TYR A 55 -3.47 -3.46 -4.03
CA TYR A 55 -3.32 -2.72 -5.29
C TYR A 55 -3.37 -3.67 -6.49
N ASP A 56 -3.68 -3.09 -7.65
CA ASP A 56 -3.54 -3.78 -8.93
C ASP A 56 -2.07 -3.80 -9.38
N ALA A 57 -1.58 -5.00 -9.73
CA ALA A 57 -0.28 -5.24 -10.34
C ALA A 57 0.03 -4.40 -11.59
N LYS A 58 -1.00 -3.95 -12.30
CA LYS A 58 -0.92 -3.18 -13.55
C LYS A 58 -1.04 -1.67 -13.33
N THR A 59 -1.11 -1.20 -12.09
CA THR A 59 -1.10 0.23 -11.80
C THR A 59 0.15 0.86 -12.40
N GLU A 60 -0.03 1.86 -13.26
CA GLU A 60 1.07 2.53 -13.94
C GLU A 60 1.88 3.41 -12.97
N PRO A 61 3.22 3.37 -13.00
CA PRO A 61 4.05 4.22 -12.16
C PRO A 61 4.12 5.66 -12.68
N ALA A 62 4.14 6.61 -11.75
CA ALA A 62 4.81 7.89 -11.95
C ALA A 62 6.31 7.72 -11.67
N ILE A 63 7.14 7.86 -12.70
CA ILE A 63 8.60 7.74 -12.59
C ILE A 63 9.18 9.12 -12.28
N HIS A 64 9.81 9.26 -11.11
CA HIS A 64 10.46 10.52 -10.70
C HIS A 64 11.89 10.62 -11.23
N PHE A 65 12.64 9.53 -11.07
CA PHE A 65 14.00 9.37 -11.56
C PHE A 65 14.35 7.88 -11.62
N LYS A 66 15.50 7.53 -12.21
CA LYS A 66 15.97 6.15 -12.26
C LYS A 66 16.14 5.60 -10.83
N GLY A 67 15.32 4.62 -10.46
CA GLY A 67 15.35 4.05 -9.11
C GLY A 67 14.26 4.56 -8.18
N SER A 68 13.36 5.44 -8.62
CA SER A 68 12.20 5.85 -7.82
C SER A 68 10.94 5.86 -8.65
N SER A 69 9.89 5.22 -8.15
CA SER A 69 8.56 5.22 -8.74
C SER A 69 7.50 5.33 -7.66
N SER A 70 6.51 6.17 -7.88
CA SER A 70 5.30 6.25 -7.06
C SER A 70 4.10 5.74 -7.84
N TYR A 71 3.16 5.15 -7.14
CA TYR A 71 1.95 4.56 -7.70
C TYR A 71 0.77 5.16 -6.95
N GLN A 72 -0.04 5.94 -7.67
CA GLN A 72 -1.34 6.36 -7.16
C GLN A 72 -2.31 5.20 -7.37
N ILE A 73 -2.65 4.50 -6.29
CA ILE A 73 -3.51 3.34 -6.39
C ILE A 73 -4.97 3.82 -6.47
N PRO A 74 -5.71 3.47 -7.53
CA PRO A 74 -7.09 3.88 -7.67
C PRO A 74 -8.00 3.16 -6.65
N ALA A 75 -9.13 3.78 -6.34
CA ALA A 75 -10.22 3.11 -5.64
C ALA A 75 -10.63 1.82 -6.38
N PRO A 76 -11.07 0.76 -5.67
CA PRO A 76 -11.44 0.72 -4.25
C PRO A 76 -10.28 0.38 -3.29
N HIS A 77 -9.03 0.39 -3.78
CA HIS A 77 -7.88 -0.02 -2.97
C HIS A 77 -7.48 1.04 -1.94
N ILE A 78 -7.41 0.65 -0.67
CA ILE A 78 -7.09 1.52 0.47
C ILE A 78 -6.12 0.82 1.43
N ILE A 79 -5.64 1.54 2.44
CA ILE A 79 -5.05 0.92 3.63
C ILE A 79 -6.05 1.01 4.79
N SER A 80 -6.17 -0.07 5.54
CA SER A 80 -7.02 -0.18 6.73
C SER A 80 -6.30 -0.88 7.87
N ALA A 81 -6.66 -0.59 9.11
CA ALA A 81 -6.11 -1.25 10.28
C ALA A 81 -7.04 -1.18 11.50
N THR A 82 -6.72 -2.03 12.48
CA THR A 82 -7.34 -2.03 13.80
C THR A 82 -6.27 -2.07 14.88
N VAL A 83 -6.46 -1.30 15.95
CA VAL A 83 -5.56 -1.28 17.11
C VAL A 83 -6.36 -0.93 18.37
N ALA A 84 -6.28 -1.75 19.42
CA ALA A 84 -7.01 -1.55 20.68
C ALA A 84 -8.52 -1.25 20.52
N GLY A 85 -9.17 -1.81 19.50
CA GLY A 85 -10.59 -1.56 19.19
C GLY A 85 -10.86 -0.33 18.31
N HIS A 86 -9.86 0.52 18.07
CA HIS A 86 -9.94 1.59 17.10
C HIS A 86 -9.89 1.04 15.67
N THR A 87 -10.66 1.64 14.76
CA THR A 87 -10.66 1.30 13.33
C THR A 87 -10.15 2.48 12.52
N ILE A 88 -9.20 2.19 11.63
CA ILE A 88 -8.55 3.17 10.75
C ILE A 88 -8.77 2.74 9.30
N THR A 89 -9.22 3.66 8.45
CA THR A 89 -9.27 3.49 6.99
C THR A 89 -8.80 4.75 6.29
N THR A 90 -8.36 4.64 5.04
CA THR A 90 -8.05 5.82 4.20
C THR A 90 -8.90 5.80 2.93
N GLU A 91 -8.99 6.93 2.24
CA GLU A 91 -9.72 7.03 0.97
C GLU A 91 -8.80 6.88 -0.24
N ARG A 92 -7.53 7.27 -0.07
CA ARG A 92 -6.51 7.22 -1.11
C ARG A 92 -5.34 6.39 -0.62
N LEU A 93 -4.63 5.75 -1.56
CA LEU A 93 -3.44 4.95 -1.29
C LEU A 93 -2.35 5.30 -2.32
N THR A 94 -1.16 5.53 -1.80
CA THR A 94 0.06 5.76 -2.58
C THR A 94 1.11 4.75 -2.12
N VAL A 95 1.73 4.09 -3.08
CA VAL A 95 2.90 3.24 -2.84
C VAL A 95 4.10 3.86 -3.52
N THR A 96 5.19 4.05 -2.80
CA THR A 96 6.46 4.49 -3.39
C THR A 96 7.51 3.41 -3.21
N VAL A 97 8.21 3.11 -4.30
CA VAL A 97 9.28 2.12 -4.34
C VAL A 97 10.55 2.82 -4.76
N VAL A 98 11.51 2.90 -3.85
CA VAL A 98 12.86 3.37 -4.12
C VAL A 98 13.77 2.16 -4.20
N ASN A 99 14.31 1.90 -5.39
CA ASN A 99 15.34 0.92 -5.62
C ASN A 99 16.59 1.64 -6.06
N ASN A 100 17.63 1.56 -5.25
CA ASN A 100 18.82 2.36 -5.49
C ASN A 100 19.78 1.76 -6.54
N PHE A 101 19.50 0.59 -7.16
CA PHE A 101 20.30 0.02 -8.26
C PHE A 101 21.83 0.05 -8.01
N LYS A 102 22.25 -0.23 -6.76
CA LYS A 102 23.66 -0.15 -6.29
C LYS A 102 24.27 1.26 -6.13
N GLY A 103 23.49 2.34 -6.24
CA GLY A 103 23.90 3.73 -5.92
C GLY A 103 24.18 3.96 -4.43
N ASN A 104 24.05 5.18 -3.92
CA ASN A 104 24.38 5.51 -2.53
C ASN A 104 23.17 5.64 -1.57
N ILE A 105 21.95 5.35 -2.01
CA ILE A 105 20.72 5.47 -1.21
C ILE A 105 20.22 4.08 -0.74
N GLU A 106 19.42 4.02 0.31
CA GLU A 106 18.77 2.80 0.78
C GLU A 106 17.63 2.37 -0.16
N ASP A 107 17.34 1.07 -0.23
CA ASP A 107 16.09 0.58 -0.81
C ASP A 107 14.95 0.90 0.16
N SER A 108 13.84 1.43 -0.33
CA SER A 108 12.68 1.71 0.51
C SER A 108 11.34 1.41 -0.15
N LEU A 109 10.40 0.99 0.70
CA LEU A 109 9.01 0.79 0.37
C LEU A 109 8.16 1.65 1.31
N THR A 110 7.44 2.59 0.73
CA THR A 110 6.51 3.45 1.46
C THR A 110 5.08 3.11 1.03
N VAL A 111 4.21 2.83 1.99
CA VAL A 111 2.78 2.62 1.79
C VAL A 111 2.04 3.65 2.62
N MET A 112 1.41 4.62 1.97
CA MET A 112 0.74 5.74 2.65
C MET A 112 -0.66 5.91 2.12
N GLY A 113 -1.62 5.99 3.03
CA GLY A 113 -2.97 6.42 2.72
C GLY A 113 -3.24 7.82 3.24
N GLU A 114 -4.08 8.54 2.50
CA GLU A 114 -4.46 9.93 2.78
C GLU A 114 -5.98 10.03 2.93
N SER A 115 -6.43 11.10 3.58
CA SER A 115 -7.84 11.34 3.90
C SER A 115 -8.38 10.18 4.74
N MET A 116 -7.95 10.19 6.00
CA MET A 116 -8.13 9.11 6.97
C MET A 116 -9.50 9.20 7.65
N VAL A 117 -10.06 8.04 8.00
CA VAL A 117 -11.18 7.92 8.93
C VAL A 117 -10.71 7.11 10.13
N LEU A 118 -10.85 7.67 11.33
CA LEU A 118 -10.57 7.02 12.61
C LEU A 118 -11.87 6.97 13.43
N ASP A 119 -12.34 5.76 13.74
CA ASP A 119 -13.59 5.52 14.47
C ASP A 119 -14.81 6.28 13.91
N GLY A 120 -14.89 6.35 12.59
CA GLY A 120 -15.95 7.07 11.87
C GLY A 120 -15.76 8.58 11.78
N THR A 121 -14.71 9.15 12.38
CA THR A 121 -14.37 10.57 12.24
C THR A 121 -13.39 10.76 11.08
N THR A 122 -13.74 11.62 10.12
CA THR A 122 -12.91 11.94 8.97
C THR A 122 -11.89 13.03 9.29
N PHE A 123 -10.64 12.78 8.90
CA PHE A 123 -9.50 13.70 8.93
C PHE A 123 -9.02 13.90 7.49
N PRO A 124 -9.46 14.96 6.79
CA PRO A 124 -9.16 15.14 5.36
C PRO A 124 -7.66 15.20 5.03
N GLU A 125 -6.88 15.78 5.95
CA GLU A 125 -5.41 15.88 5.89
C GLU A 125 -4.73 14.76 6.68
N GLY A 126 -5.50 13.79 7.18
CA GLY A 126 -4.99 12.66 7.93
C GLY A 126 -4.21 11.70 7.04
N VAL A 127 -3.14 11.13 7.61
CA VAL A 127 -2.25 10.16 6.94
C VAL A 127 -2.13 8.92 7.81
N PHE A 128 -2.20 7.75 7.17
CA PHE A 128 -1.94 6.47 7.81
C PHE A 128 -1.08 5.60 6.90
N GLY A 129 -0.01 5.01 7.42
CA GLY A 129 0.85 4.17 6.61
C GLY A 129 2.14 3.78 7.29
N PHE A 130 3.09 3.29 6.51
CA PHE A 130 4.42 2.92 6.97
C PHE A 130 5.49 3.06 5.90
N VAL A 131 6.72 3.24 6.35
CA VAL A 131 7.95 3.20 5.55
C VAL A 131 8.76 2.01 6.02
N LEU A 132 9.35 1.27 5.08
CA LEU A 132 10.37 0.27 5.31
C LEU A 132 11.62 0.66 4.53
N SER A 133 12.76 0.69 5.18
CA SER A 133 14.04 1.03 4.54
C SER A 133 15.09 -0.05 4.84
N SER A 134 15.95 -0.35 3.88
CA SER A 134 17.13 -1.20 4.08
C SER A 134 18.22 -0.45 4.86
N ALA A 135 19.07 -1.14 5.60
CA ALA A 135 20.25 -0.51 6.18
C ALA A 135 21.18 0.06 5.08
N PRO A 136 22.03 1.04 5.43
CA PRO A 136 23.07 1.50 4.51
C PRO A 136 23.87 0.32 3.96
N LEU A 137 24.10 0.32 2.64
CA LEU A 137 24.81 -0.74 1.89
C LEU A 137 24.03 -2.04 1.65
N HIS A 138 22.82 -2.22 2.20
CA HIS A 138 21.95 -3.38 1.93
C HIS A 138 21.02 -3.11 0.73
N ARG A 139 21.60 -3.02 -0.48
CA ARG A 139 20.97 -2.43 -1.68
C ARG A 139 20.27 -3.41 -2.62
N ASP A 140 20.02 -4.63 -2.15
CA ASP A 140 19.49 -5.72 -2.97
C ASP A 140 18.16 -6.25 -2.43
N VAL A 141 17.50 -5.49 -1.55
CA VAL A 141 16.21 -5.85 -0.94
C VAL A 141 15.11 -5.81 -2.00
N LEU A 142 15.12 -4.76 -2.83
CA LEU A 142 14.21 -4.62 -3.96
C LEU A 142 14.93 -5.00 -5.27
N LYS A 143 14.21 -5.64 -6.19
CA LYS A 143 14.76 -6.05 -7.51
C LYS A 143 14.37 -5.13 -8.68
N GLY A 144 13.59 -4.11 -8.41
CA GLY A 144 13.30 -2.99 -9.30
C GLY A 144 12.39 -1.99 -8.61
N THR A 145 11.83 -1.05 -9.38
CA THR A 145 10.86 -0.06 -8.88
C THR A 145 9.41 -0.47 -9.10
N LYS A 146 9.16 -1.69 -9.61
CA LYS A 146 7.81 -2.26 -9.78
C LYS A 146 7.17 -2.51 -8.41
N LEU A 147 5.83 -2.44 -8.35
CA LEU A 147 5.08 -2.84 -7.16
C LEU A 147 5.48 -4.27 -6.74
N PRO A 148 5.86 -4.48 -5.47
CA PRO A 148 6.30 -5.78 -5.00
C PRO A 148 5.13 -6.78 -4.98
N ARG A 149 5.43 -8.07 -5.16
CA ARG A 149 4.43 -9.15 -4.97
C ARG A 149 4.61 -9.90 -3.66
N LYS A 150 5.73 -9.65 -3.00
CA LYS A 150 6.14 -10.17 -1.71
C LYS A 150 6.96 -9.08 -1.04
N VAL A 151 6.79 -8.91 0.26
CA VAL A 151 7.61 -8.03 1.09
C VAL A 151 8.25 -8.89 2.16
N ASP A 152 9.58 -8.83 2.27
CA ASP A 152 10.35 -9.51 3.30
C ASP A 152 10.77 -8.47 4.32
N VAL A 153 9.91 -8.21 5.33
CA VAL A 153 10.14 -7.13 6.31
C VAL A 153 11.51 -7.22 6.98
N PRO A 154 12.01 -8.41 7.41
CA PRO A 154 13.37 -8.53 7.95
C PRO A 154 14.49 -8.08 7.02
N ALA A 155 14.28 -8.04 5.70
CA ALA A 155 15.28 -7.53 4.75
C ALA A 155 15.37 -5.99 4.77
N PHE A 156 14.35 -5.29 5.27
CA PHE A 156 14.37 -3.84 5.50
C PHE A 156 14.89 -3.53 6.90
N ASP A 157 16.19 -3.77 7.07
CA ASP A 157 16.89 -3.78 8.35
C ASP A 157 17.51 -2.44 8.76
N ALA A 158 17.03 -1.33 8.19
CA ALA A 158 17.42 -0.01 8.68
C ALA A 158 17.04 0.15 10.17
N TYR A 159 17.74 1.07 10.84
CA TYR A 159 17.40 1.45 12.20
C TYR A 159 15.95 1.96 12.27
N GLU A 160 15.30 1.80 13.42
CA GLU A 160 13.85 1.98 13.57
C GLU A 160 13.33 3.37 13.17
N ALA A 161 14.18 4.40 13.18
CA ALA A 161 13.80 5.73 12.70
C ALA A 161 13.69 5.86 11.16
N LEU A 162 14.05 4.83 10.38
CA LEU A 162 13.81 4.75 8.92
C LEU A 162 12.77 3.69 8.52
N SER A 163 12.37 2.84 9.47
CA SER A 163 11.39 1.77 9.28
C SER A 163 10.32 1.86 10.35
N TYR A 164 9.26 2.62 10.08
CA TYR A 164 8.19 2.90 11.03
C TYR A 164 6.84 3.09 10.34
N GLY A 165 5.77 2.85 11.10
CA GLY A 165 4.40 3.18 10.77
C GLY A 165 3.91 4.39 11.56
N VAL A 166 2.96 5.12 10.99
CA VAL A 166 2.47 6.37 11.55
C VAL A 166 0.97 6.56 11.30
N LEU A 167 0.31 7.20 12.26
CA LEU A 167 -1.05 7.71 12.20
C LEU A 167 -1.02 9.20 12.56
N GLN A 168 -1.40 10.08 11.64
CA GLN A 168 -1.37 11.54 11.80
C GLN A 168 -2.69 12.17 11.37
N ILE A 169 -3.15 13.20 12.09
CA ILE A 169 -4.40 13.91 11.74
C ILE A 169 -4.24 14.98 10.65
N ASN A 170 -3.01 15.45 10.40
CA ASN A 170 -2.72 16.54 9.47
C ASN A 170 -1.38 16.36 8.70
N GLY A 171 -0.85 15.13 8.65
CA GLY A 171 0.44 14.81 8.02
C GLY A 171 1.70 15.44 8.66
N GLY A 172 1.53 16.28 9.68
CA GLY A 172 2.62 16.93 10.40
C GLY A 172 3.04 16.16 11.66
N GLN A 173 4.26 16.39 12.13
CA GLN A 173 4.79 15.74 13.34
C GLN A 173 3.93 16.04 14.57
N GLU A 174 3.45 17.28 14.72
CA GLU A 174 2.57 17.70 15.82
C GLU A 174 1.20 17.01 15.80
N GLY A 175 0.76 16.51 14.65
CA GLY A 175 -0.48 15.76 14.50
C GLY A 175 -0.33 14.25 14.70
N THR A 176 0.82 13.77 15.19
CA THR A 176 1.05 12.33 15.38
C THR A 176 0.19 11.79 16.52
N LEU A 177 -0.69 10.85 16.20
CA LEU A 177 -1.52 10.15 17.18
C LEU A 177 -0.86 8.85 17.66
N LEU A 178 -0.26 8.12 16.72
CA LEU A 178 0.30 6.80 16.93
C LEU A 178 1.50 6.56 16.00
N GLN A 179 2.51 5.86 16.52
CA GLN A 179 3.60 5.27 15.74
C GLN A 179 3.70 3.79 16.08
N PHE A 180 4.16 2.99 15.12
CA PHE A 180 4.33 1.56 15.30
C PHE A 180 5.53 1.04 14.52
N LYS A 181 6.05 -0.10 14.93
CA LYS A 181 6.99 -0.91 14.17
C LYS A 181 6.21 -1.90 13.32
N VAL A 182 6.58 -2.08 12.06
CA VAL A 182 6.01 -3.15 11.23
C VAL A 182 6.76 -4.45 11.54
N ASP A 183 6.03 -5.47 11.96
CA ASP A 183 6.61 -6.77 12.34
C ASP A 183 6.57 -7.76 11.19
N SER A 184 5.49 -7.76 10.40
CA SER A 184 5.35 -8.66 9.26
C SER A 184 4.42 -8.09 8.19
N ILE A 185 4.66 -8.50 6.94
CA ILE A 185 3.76 -8.27 5.80
C ILE A 185 3.65 -9.58 5.03
N THR A 186 2.42 -10.05 4.83
CA THR A 186 2.14 -11.30 4.12
C THR A 186 1.17 -11.04 2.98
N ALA A 187 1.53 -11.50 1.78
CA ALA A 187 0.60 -11.51 0.65
C ALA A 187 -0.52 -12.52 0.92
N VAL A 188 -1.77 -12.05 0.87
CA VAL A 188 -2.95 -12.91 0.93
C VAL A 188 -3.15 -13.47 -0.46
N LYS A 189 -3.13 -14.80 -0.57
CA LYS A 189 -3.36 -15.48 -1.85
C LYS A 189 -4.76 -15.13 -2.36
N GLU A 190 -4.85 -14.51 -3.53
CA GLU A 190 -6.12 -14.36 -4.22
C GLU A 190 -6.63 -15.75 -4.61
N VAL A 191 -7.85 -16.07 -4.21
CA VAL A 191 -8.56 -17.23 -4.75
C VAL A 191 -9.03 -16.79 -6.14
N PRO A 192 -8.54 -17.42 -7.22
CA PRO A 192 -8.92 -17.06 -8.59
C PRO A 192 -10.40 -17.29 -8.86
#